data_AF-A0A6A3M8E1-F1
#
_entry.id   AF-A0A6A3M8E1-F1
#
_cell.length_a   1.000
_cell.length_b   1.000
_cell.length_c   1.000
_cell.angle_alpha   90.00
_cell.angle_beta   90.00
_cell.angle_gamma   90.00
#
_symmetry.space_group_name_H-M   'P 1'
#
loop_
_entity.id
_entity.type
_entity.pdbx_description
1 polymer ?
#
loop_
_entity_poly.entity_id
_entity_poly.type
_entity_poly.pdbx_seq_one_letter_code
_entity_poly.pdbx_strand_id
1 'polypeptide(L)'
;MLLLALRCHDPQCAIVLLKLGASIHVSNSIAEYPLQVIFDAMAFFRLHPAEKKEERAGDDKLLEWRTEYEALFSILEKELSAFYKNKKETIERELRELYQQFAPDRVSKIPTQLEAYAYREHVLLEGVKKKYLS
;
A
#
# COMPACT_ATOMS: atom_id res chain seq x y z
N MET A 1 -1.02 -12.94 15.42
CA MET A 1 -2.13 -13.67 14.77
C MET A 1 -2.61 -12.96 13.50
N LEU A 2 -2.98 -11.68 13.53
CA LEU A 2 -3.44 -10.94 12.33
C LEU A 2 -2.43 -10.94 11.16
N LEU A 3 -1.15 -10.62 11.43
CA LEU A 3 -0.08 -10.70 10.41
C LEU A 3 0.07 -12.09 9.78
N LEU A 4 -0.15 -13.14 10.57
CA LEU A 4 -0.06 -14.52 10.07
C LEU A 4 -1.22 -14.82 9.11
N ALA A 5 -2.45 -14.43 9.46
CA ALA A 5 -3.61 -14.56 8.58
C ALA A 5 -3.41 -13.81 7.25
N LEU A 6 -2.86 -12.59 7.31
CA LEU A 6 -2.54 -11.80 6.12
C LEU A 6 -1.46 -12.47 5.24
N ARG A 7 -0.41 -13.06 5.86
CA ARG A 7 0.63 -13.81 5.14
C ARG A 7 0.16 -15.15 4.58
N CYS A 8 -0.85 -15.76 5.21
CA CYS A 8 -1.49 -16.97 4.71
C CYS A 8 -2.55 -16.68 3.62
N HIS A 9 -2.70 -15.41 3.21
CA HIS A 9 -3.72 -14.97 2.26
C HIS A 9 -5.16 -15.33 2.68
N ASP A 10 -5.45 -15.26 3.98
CA ASP A 10 -6.77 -15.52 4.54
C ASP A 10 -7.44 -14.22 5.03
N PRO A 11 -8.14 -13.50 4.13
CA PRO A 11 -8.81 -12.25 4.46
C PRO A 11 -10.00 -12.47 5.41
N GLN A 12 -10.67 -13.63 5.37
CA GLN A 12 -11.80 -13.94 6.26
C GLN A 12 -11.34 -14.02 7.72
N CYS A 13 -10.25 -14.73 7.98
CA CYS A 13 -9.63 -14.77 9.30
C CYS A 13 -9.17 -13.39 9.75
N ALA A 14 -8.61 -12.58 8.85
CA ALA A 14 -8.23 -11.20 9.17
C ALA A 14 -9.45 -10.35 9.58
N ILE A 15 -10.57 -10.45 8.86
CA ILE A 15 -11.83 -9.75 9.18
C ILE A 15 -12.35 -10.17 10.55
N VAL A 16 -12.37 -11.47 10.86
CA VAL A 16 -12.82 -11.97 12.16
C VAL A 16 -11.94 -11.45 13.29
N LEU A 17 -10.62 -11.48 13.11
CA LEU A 17 -9.68 -10.96 14.10
C LEU A 17 -9.87 -9.45 14.33
N LEU A 18 -10.14 -8.68 13.28
CA LEU A 18 -10.43 -7.24 13.40
C LEU A 18 -11.74 -6.98 14.15
N LYS A 19 -12.80 -7.76 13.87
CA LYS A 19 -14.06 -7.68 14.62
C LYS A 19 -13.90 -8.04 16.09
N LEU A 20 -12.95 -8.91 16.42
CA LEU A 20 -12.58 -9.27 17.80
C LEU A 20 -11.70 -8.21 18.48
N GLY A 21 -11.37 -7.11 17.81
CA GLY A 21 -10.56 -6.02 18.36
C GLY A 21 -9.06 -6.26 18.26
N ALA A 22 -8.59 -7.10 17.33
CA ALA A 22 -7.16 -7.26 17.10
C ALA A 22 -6.53 -5.94 16.68
N SER A 23 -5.48 -5.54 17.39
CA SER A 23 -4.75 -4.30 17.11
C SER A 23 -4.01 -4.38 15.77
N ILE A 24 -4.38 -3.50 14.86
CA ILE A 24 -3.72 -3.23 13.58
C ILE A 24 -2.34 -2.55 13.71
N HIS A 25 -2.04 -2.01 14.89
CA HIS A 25 -0.83 -1.25 15.18
C HIS A 25 0.30 -2.11 15.77
N VAL A 26 0.06 -3.40 16.02
CA VAL A 26 1.05 -4.30 16.61
C VAL A 26 1.98 -4.81 15.52
N SER A 27 3.24 -4.40 15.57
CA SER A 27 4.29 -4.88 14.67
C SER A 27 4.85 -6.24 15.13
N ASN A 28 5.38 -7.00 14.17
CA ASN A 28 6.25 -8.14 14.50
C ASN A 28 7.68 -7.68 14.80
N SER A 29 8.55 -8.63 15.15
CA SER A 29 9.98 -8.40 15.36
C SER A 29 10.74 -7.86 14.14
N ILE A 30 10.11 -7.86 12.96
CA ILE A 30 10.64 -7.36 11.68
C ILE A 30 10.05 -5.97 11.35
N ALA A 31 9.33 -5.35 12.30
CA ALA A 31 8.65 -4.05 12.12
C ALA A 31 7.60 -4.02 11.00
N GLU A 32 7.04 -5.18 10.63
CA GLU A 32 5.94 -5.27 9.66
C GLU A 32 4.61 -4.99 10.36
N TYR A 33 3.83 -4.05 9.81
CA TYR A 33 2.54 -3.65 10.35
C TYR A 33 1.40 -4.30 9.56
N PRO A 34 0.36 -4.86 10.22
CA PRO A 34 -0.81 -5.41 9.53
C PRO A 34 -1.43 -4.43 8.54
N LEU A 35 -1.53 -3.16 8.93
CA LEU A 35 -2.08 -2.10 8.08
C LEU A 35 -1.27 -1.88 6.79
N GLN A 36 0.05 -2.02 6.86
CA GLN A 36 0.92 -1.92 5.69
C GLN A 36 0.69 -3.10 4.73
N VAL A 37 0.59 -4.32 5.27
CA VAL A 37 0.34 -5.52 4.44
C VAL A 37 -1.02 -5.43 3.74
N ILE A 38 -2.05 -4.94 4.45
CA ILE A 38 -3.39 -4.71 3.87
C ILE A 38 -3.34 -3.62 2.80
N PHE A 39 -2.62 -2.53 3.07
CA PHE A 39 -2.42 -1.46 2.09
C PHE A 39 -1.69 -1.96 0.83
N ASP A 40 -0.64 -2.77 0.99
CA ASP A 40 0.12 -3.30 -0.14
C ASP A 40 -0.73 -4.28 -0.98
N ALA A 41 -1.59 -5.07 -0.34
CA ALA A 41 -2.59 -5.88 -1.03
C ALA A 41 -3.61 -5.01 -1.78
N MET A 42 -4.12 -3.95 -1.16
CA MET A 42 -5.01 -2.99 -1.81
C MET A 42 -4.35 -2.34 -3.03
N ALA A 43 -3.11 -1.88 -2.88
CA ALA A 43 -2.32 -1.31 -3.96
C ALA A 43 -2.21 -2.30 -5.12
N PHE A 44 -1.88 -3.57 -4.84
CA PHE A 44 -1.80 -4.62 -5.86
C PHE A 44 -3.10 -4.75 -6.66
N PHE A 45 -4.25 -4.87 -6.00
CA PHE A 45 -5.55 -4.99 -6.67
C PHE A 45 -5.97 -3.73 -7.43
N ARG A 46 -5.54 -2.53 -7.00
CA ARG A 46 -5.80 -1.27 -7.69
C ARG A 46 -4.92 -1.09 -8.93
N LEU A 47 -3.68 -1.57 -8.87
CA LEU A 47 -2.70 -1.49 -9.96
C LEU A 47 -2.89 -2.59 -11.02
N HIS A 48 -3.53 -3.70 -10.65
CA HIS A 48 -3.89 -4.80 -11.54
C HIS A 48 -5.42 -4.94 -11.63
N PRO A 49 -6.11 -4.03 -12.36
CA PRO A 49 -7.52 -4.23 -12.66
C PRO A 49 -7.69 -5.50 -13.49
N ALA A 50 -8.78 -6.25 -13.24
CA ALA A 50 -9.09 -7.56 -13.83
C ALA A 50 -9.21 -7.59 -15.37
N GLU A 51 -8.88 -6.51 -16.08
CA GLU A 51 -9.05 -6.37 -17.53
C GLU A 51 -7.90 -6.94 -18.37
N LYS A 52 -6.89 -7.59 -17.78
CA LYS A 52 -5.88 -8.30 -18.59
C LYS A 52 -6.32 -9.73 -18.87
N LYS A 53 -6.99 -9.88 -20.03
CA LYS A 53 -7.16 -11.12 -20.79
C LYS A 53 -5.85 -11.90 -20.91
N GLU A 54 -5.57 -12.78 -19.97
CA GLU A 54 -4.83 -14.02 -20.21
C GLU A 54 -5.55 -15.12 -19.42
N GLU A 55 -6.62 -15.62 -20.03
CA GLU A 55 -7.44 -16.73 -19.53
C GLU A 55 -6.56 -17.90 -19.08
N ARG A 56 -6.49 -18.13 -17.76
CA ARG A 56 -6.04 -19.39 -17.19
C ARG A 56 -6.98 -19.74 -16.05
N ALA A 57 -7.26 -21.03 -15.86
CA ALA A 57 -8.18 -21.60 -14.88
C ALA A 57 -7.95 -21.24 -13.38
N GLY A 58 -7.07 -20.28 -13.08
CA GLY A 58 -6.89 -19.66 -11.76
C GLY A 58 -7.63 -18.32 -11.56
N ASP A 59 -8.34 -17.81 -12.57
CA ASP A 59 -9.06 -16.52 -12.50
C ASP A 59 -10.21 -16.51 -11.48
N ASP A 60 -10.88 -17.66 -11.24
CA ASP A 60 -11.95 -17.77 -10.24
C ASP A 60 -11.43 -17.48 -8.82
N LYS A 61 -10.27 -18.05 -8.44
CA LYS A 61 -9.69 -17.82 -7.11
C LYS A 61 -9.23 -16.38 -6.90
N LEU A 62 -8.73 -15.73 -7.95
CA LEU A 62 -8.31 -14.33 -7.88
C LEU A 62 -9.52 -13.40 -7.73
N LEU A 63 -10.64 -13.73 -8.39
CA LEU A 63 -11.89 -12.99 -8.28
C LEU A 63 -12.54 -13.17 -6.89
N GLU A 64 -12.52 -14.40 -6.36
CA GLU A 64 -12.93 -14.69 -4.98
C GLU A 64 -12.09 -13.89 -3.98
N TRP A 65 -10.75 -14.00 -4.05
CA TRP A 65 -9.86 -13.23 -3.19
C TRP A 65 -10.12 -11.73 -3.28
N ARG A 66 -10.32 -11.19 -4.49
CA ARG A 66 -10.63 -9.76 -4.66
C ARG A 66 -11.87 -9.35 -3.90
N THR A 67 -12.93 -10.14 -3.97
CA THR A 67 -14.19 -9.87 -3.27
C THR A 67 -14.00 -9.89 -1.75
N GLU A 68 -13.23 -10.84 -1.23
CA GLU A 68 -12.95 -10.96 0.20
C GLU A 68 -12.04 -9.84 0.72
N TYR A 69 -11.02 -9.47 -0.06
CA TYR A 69 -10.16 -8.34 0.24
C TYR A 69 -10.92 -7.01 0.14
N GLU A 70 -11.86 -6.86 -0.79
CA GLU A 70 -12.73 -5.67 -0.84
C GLU A 70 -13.59 -5.51 0.41
N ALA A 71 -14.13 -6.61 0.94
CA ALA A 71 -14.85 -6.59 2.22
C ALA A 71 -13.93 -6.14 3.37
N LEU A 72 -12.69 -6.63 3.41
CA LEU A 72 -11.68 -6.20 4.38
C LEU A 72 -11.33 -4.71 4.21
N PHE A 73 -11.14 -4.24 2.98
CA PHE A 73 -10.82 -2.83 2.69
C PHE A 73 -11.97 -1.91 3.07
N SER A 74 -13.23 -2.33 2.88
CA SER A 74 -14.40 -1.53 3.28
C SER A 74 -14.47 -1.33 4.79
N ILE A 75 -14.12 -2.36 5.59
CA ILE A 75 -14.09 -2.25 7.05
C ILE A 75 -13.01 -1.25 7.49
N LEU A 76 -11.83 -1.31 6.87
CA LEU A 76 -10.68 -0.49 7.22
C LEU A 76 -10.54 0.77 6.37
N GLU A 77 -11.55 1.16 5.61
CA GLU A 77 -11.45 2.23 4.61
C GLU A 77 -10.96 3.55 5.23
N LYS A 78 -11.47 3.89 6.41
CA LYS A 78 -11.08 5.10 7.15
C LYS A 78 -9.62 5.07 7.60
N GLU A 79 -9.15 3.91 8.05
CA GLU A 79 -7.77 3.77 8.54
C GLU A 79 -6.78 3.65 7.39
N LEU A 80 -7.15 2.94 6.32
CA LEU A 80 -6.36 2.83 5.10
C LEU A 80 -6.24 4.19 4.38
N SER A 81 -7.32 4.97 4.32
CA SER A 81 -7.27 6.32 3.75
C SER A 81 -6.43 7.28 4.61
N ALA A 82 -6.55 7.22 5.94
CA ALA A 82 -5.70 7.99 6.84
C ALA A 82 -4.22 7.58 6.73
N PHE A 83 -3.94 6.28 6.64
CA PHE A 83 -2.61 5.74 6.44
C PHE A 83 -2.01 6.16 5.10
N TYR A 84 -2.80 6.06 4.02
CA TYR A 84 -2.38 6.48 2.69
C TYR A 84 -2.04 7.97 2.66
N LYS A 85 -2.89 8.81 3.26
CA LYS A 85 -2.65 10.25 3.36
C LYS A 85 -1.37 10.56 4.12
N ASN A 86 -1.16 9.95 5.29
CA ASN A 86 0.05 10.16 6.09
C ASN A 86 1.31 9.68 5.35
N LYS A 87 1.25 8.51 4.71
CA LYS A 87 2.35 7.97 3.90
C LYS A 87 2.69 8.90 2.73
N LYS A 88 1.68 9.41 2.02
CA LYS A 88 1.84 10.37 0.93
C LYS A 88 2.46 11.69 1.42
N GLU A 89 1.97 12.25 2.51
CA GLU A 89 2.50 13.49 3.11
C GLU A 89 3.96 13.32 3.56
N THR A 90 4.29 12.18 4.18
CA THR A 90 5.66 11.88 4.59
C THR A 90 6.60 11.77 3.39
N ILE A 91 6.19 11.04 2.34
CA ILE A 91 6.98 10.90 1.12
C ILE A 91 7.11 12.24 0.38
N GLU A 92 6.05 13.04 0.32
CA GLU A 92 6.09 14.37 -0.28
C GLU A 92 7.11 15.26 0.43
N ARG A 93 7.12 15.26 1.76
CA ARG A 93 8.08 16.03 2.56
C ARG A 93 9.52 15.58 2.28
N GLU A 94 9.80 14.27 2.32
CA GLU A 94 11.14 13.76 2.03
C GLU A 94 11.59 14.06 0.59
N LEU A 95 10.70 13.93 -0.40
CA LEU A 95 10.99 14.31 -1.79
C LEU A 95 11.26 15.80 -1.93
N ARG A 96 10.51 16.64 -1.22
CA ARG A 96 10.68 18.10 -1.22
C ARG A 96 12.04 18.49 -0.65
N GLU A 97 12.45 17.89 0.47
CA GLU A 97 13.77 18.13 1.07
C GLU A 97 14.89 17.73 0.11
N LEU A 98 14.81 16.53 -0.48
CA LEU A 98 15.78 16.06 -1.46
C LEU A 98 15.83 16.93 -2.71
N TYR A 99 14.68 17.29 -3.29
CA TYR A 99 14.67 18.16 -4.46
C TYR A 99 15.09 19.59 -4.14
N GLN A 100 14.77 20.15 -2.98
CA GLN A 100 15.29 21.46 -2.58
C GLN A 100 16.82 21.46 -2.50
N GLN A 101 17.42 20.38 -2.00
CA GLN A 101 18.87 20.27 -1.85
C GLN A 101 19.60 20.01 -3.17
N PHE A 102 19.07 19.12 -4.02
CA PHE A 102 19.80 18.63 -5.20
C PHE A 102 19.21 19.07 -6.56
N ALA A 103 17.93 19.45 -6.64
CA ALA A 103 17.27 19.79 -7.90
C ALA A 103 16.00 20.66 -7.67
N PRO A 104 16.13 21.94 -7.30
CA PRO A 104 15.00 22.79 -6.91
C PRO A 104 13.96 22.96 -8.03
N ASP A 105 14.37 22.87 -9.30
CA ASP A 105 13.48 22.90 -10.46
C ASP A 105 12.47 21.75 -10.51
N ARG A 106 12.69 20.67 -9.75
CA ARG A 106 11.81 19.51 -9.70
C ARG A 106 10.77 19.57 -8.58
N VAL A 107 10.88 20.53 -7.66
CA VAL A 107 9.93 20.69 -6.54
C VAL A 107 8.50 20.92 -7.03
N SER A 108 8.33 21.65 -8.13
CA SER A 108 7.02 21.89 -8.76
C SER A 108 6.42 20.64 -9.41
N LYS A 109 7.23 19.61 -9.70
CA LYS A 109 6.81 18.36 -10.35
C LYS A 109 6.42 17.26 -9.36
N ILE A 110 6.68 17.46 -8.06
CA ILE A 110 6.32 16.52 -6.99
C ILE A 110 4.84 16.08 -7.06
N PRO A 111 3.84 16.99 -7.13
CA PRO A 111 2.44 16.57 -7.16
C PRO A 111 2.13 15.65 -8.36
N THR A 112 2.62 16.00 -9.56
CA THR A 112 2.44 15.18 -10.77
C THR A 112 3.14 13.82 -10.66
N GLN A 113 4.32 13.78 -10.03
CA GLN A 113 5.04 12.51 -9.83
C GLN A 113 4.35 11.63 -8.78
N LEU A 114 3.83 12.21 -7.70
CA LEU A 114 3.06 11.45 -6.69
C LEU A 114 1.79 10.86 -7.28
N GLU A 115 1.11 11.59 -8.18
CA GLU A 115 -0.05 11.05 -8.90
C GLU A 115 0.33 9.94 -9.87
N ALA A 116 1.42 10.10 -10.62
CA ALA A 116 1.91 9.06 -11.54
C ALA A 116 2.36 7.79 -10.82
N TYR A 117 2.83 7.91 -9.58
CA TYR A 117 3.25 6.80 -8.73
C TYR A 117 2.22 6.49 -7.64
N ALA A 118 0.94 6.77 -7.86
CA ALA A 118 -0.11 6.46 -6.90
C ALA A 118 -0.03 5.00 -6.43
N TYR A 119 -0.05 4.80 -5.11
CA TYR A 119 0.13 3.51 -4.43
C TYR A 119 1.55 2.88 -4.54
N ARG A 120 2.49 3.53 -5.22
CA ARG A 120 3.91 3.14 -5.37
C ARG A 120 4.86 4.29 -5.09
N GLU A 121 4.45 5.26 -4.29
CA GLU A 121 5.20 6.50 -4.04
C GLU A 121 6.56 6.21 -3.38
N HIS A 122 6.66 5.12 -2.62
CA HIS A 122 7.91 4.66 -2.01
C HIS A 122 8.98 4.32 -3.06
N VAL A 123 8.61 3.76 -4.22
CA VAL A 123 9.55 3.43 -5.31
C VAL A 123 10.15 4.70 -5.90
N LEU A 124 9.34 5.76 -6.03
CA LEU A 124 9.81 7.07 -6.48
C LEU A 124 10.85 7.64 -5.51
N LEU A 125 10.55 7.60 -4.20
CA LEU A 125 11.46 8.09 -3.17
C LEU A 125 12.78 7.32 -3.17
N GLU A 126 12.75 5.99 -3.25
CA GLU A 126 13.98 5.18 -3.31
C GLU A 126 14.78 5.47 -4.58
N GLY A 127 14.12 5.64 -5.73
CA GLY A 127 14.78 6.02 -6.98
C GLY A 127 15.45 7.39 -6.90
N VAL A 128 14.81 8.36 -6.22
CA VAL A 128 15.38 9.69 -5.98
C VAL A 128 16.55 9.60 -5.00
N LYS A 129 16.39 8.91 -3.86
CA LYS A 129 17.48 8.67 -2.90
C LYS A 129 18.68 8.04 -3.58
N LYS A 130 18.48 6.97 -4.35
CA LYS A 130 19.55 6.31 -5.12
C LYS A 130 20.17 7.21 -6.19
N LYS A 131 19.47 8.24 -6.68
CA LYS A 131 20.04 9.13 -7.69
C LYS A 131 20.89 10.25 -7.09
N TYR A 132 20.54 10.73 -5.90
CA TYR A 132 21.15 11.92 -5.30
C TYR A 132 22.03 11.62 -4.08
N LEU A 133 21.87 10.44 -3.46
CA LEU A 133 22.67 9.97 -2.33
C LEU A 133 23.65 8.86 -2.72
N SER A 134 23.71 8.46 -4.01
CA SER A 134 24.82 7.62 -4.55
C SER A 134 25.98 8.48 -4.96
#